data_AF-A0A8H3HXF0-F1
#
_entry.id   AF-A0A8H3HXF0-F1
#
_cell.length_a   1.000
_cell.length_b   1.000
_cell.length_c   1.000
_cell.angle_alpha   90.00
_cell.angle_beta   90.00
_cell.angle_gamma   90.00
#
_symmetry.space_group_name_H-M   'P 1'
#
loop_
_entity.id
_entity.type
_entity.pdbx_description
1 polymer ?
#
loop_
_entity_poly.entity_id
_entity_poly.type
_entity_poly.pdbx_seq_one_letter_code
_entity_poly.pdbx_strand_id
1 'polypeptide(L)'
;IAKLLGLTTVIWNDDTNDWAITENPPTQTVSGATTVLKKAYSGPKSPGLCILEHELSTQSVDVFINNFPLIAQNGWTAKSIAGALGTPFYQNSADDTSPVTTVSVGQPVPTLTASTSTTSSTSTSGGNSNGGTNSGTSSGSSNSSSEQSSHSGALPNAAWPAWLSLAVMVPMSIAFL
;
A
#
# COMPACT_ATOMS: atom_id res chain seq x y z
N ILE A 1 16.03 5.18 -19.65
CA ILE A 1 16.05 6.30 -18.67
C ILE A 1 16.09 5.76 -17.24
N ALA A 2 15.12 4.95 -16.77
CA ALA A 2 15.11 4.41 -15.39
C ALA A 2 16.44 3.77 -14.94
N LYS A 3 17.02 2.89 -15.77
CA LYS A 3 18.33 2.26 -15.50
C LYS A 3 19.48 3.26 -15.31
N LEU A 4 19.47 4.37 -16.05
CA LEU A 4 20.48 5.43 -15.92
C LEU A 4 20.32 6.24 -14.63
N LEU A 5 19.14 6.18 -14.01
CA LEU A 5 18.85 6.85 -12.74
C LEU A 5 19.00 5.89 -11.55
N GLY A 6 19.47 4.66 -11.77
CA GLY A 6 19.58 3.64 -10.72
C GLY A 6 18.23 3.08 -10.27
N LEU A 7 17.14 3.35 -10.99
CA LEU A 7 15.79 2.90 -10.63
C LEU A 7 15.50 1.51 -11.21
N THR A 8 14.82 0.69 -10.41
CA THR A 8 14.24 -0.58 -10.86
C THR A 8 12.83 -0.34 -11.38
N THR A 9 12.55 -0.72 -12.62
CA THR A 9 11.21 -0.62 -13.20
C THR A 9 10.34 -1.78 -12.72
N VAL A 10 9.18 -1.45 -12.17
CA VAL A 10 8.13 -2.41 -11.82
C VAL A 10 7.09 -2.42 -12.95
N ILE A 11 6.77 -3.62 -13.44
CA ILE A 11 5.76 -3.85 -14.47
C ILE A 11 4.78 -4.89 -13.93
N TRP A 12 3.54 -4.81 -14.41
CA TRP A 12 2.46 -5.74 -14.07
C TRP A 12 2.32 -6.88 -15.09
N ASN A 13 1.80 -8.02 -14.64
CA ASN A 13 1.44 -9.15 -15.50
C ASN A 13 -0.07 -9.27 -15.75
N ASP A 14 -0.89 -8.56 -14.99
CA ASP A 14 -2.33 -8.40 -15.22
C ASP A 14 -2.73 -6.94 -15.02
N ASP A 15 -3.68 -6.46 -15.82
CA ASP A 15 -4.20 -5.08 -15.79
C ASP A 15 -5.72 -5.11 -15.65
N THR A 16 -6.23 -4.53 -14.56
CA THR A 16 -7.68 -4.48 -14.31
C THR A 16 -8.40 -3.49 -15.22
N ASN A 17 -7.68 -2.54 -15.82
CA ASN A 17 -8.22 -1.37 -16.53
C ASN A 17 -9.25 -0.58 -15.71
N ASP A 18 -9.15 -0.62 -14.38
CA ASP A 18 -10.09 0.01 -13.46
C ASP A 18 -10.18 1.55 -13.59
N TRP A 19 -9.11 2.19 -14.07
CA TRP A 19 -9.10 3.60 -14.48
C TRP A 19 -10.21 3.94 -15.49
N ALA A 20 -10.56 3.00 -16.37
CA ALA A 20 -11.55 3.18 -17.43
C ALA A 20 -13.01 3.00 -16.97
N ILE A 21 -13.26 2.69 -15.69
CA ILE A 21 -14.61 2.53 -15.13
C ILE A 21 -15.36 3.87 -15.07
N THR A 22 -14.64 4.96 -14.78
CA THR A 22 -15.21 6.30 -14.62
C THR A 22 -14.96 7.22 -15.80
N GLU A 23 -14.38 6.71 -16.89
CA GLU A 23 -14.20 7.48 -18.12
C GLU A 23 -15.52 7.76 -18.82
N ASN A 24 -15.47 8.66 -19.81
CA ASN A 24 -16.62 9.03 -20.61
C ASN A 24 -16.32 8.97 -22.11
N PRO A 25 -16.86 7.97 -22.84
CA PRO A 25 -17.67 6.86 -22.32
C PRO A 25 -16.81 5.86 -21.53
N PRO A 26 -17.39 5.13 -20.55
CA PRO A 26 -16.65 4.11 -19.82
C PRO A 26 -16.31 2.96 -20.76
N THR A 27 -15.06 2.49 -20.71
CA THR A 27 -14.60 1.33 -21.50
C THR A 27 -14.31 0.10 -20.64
N GLN A 28 -14.46 0.23 -19.31
CA GLN A 28 -14.40 -0.87 -18.35
C GLN A 28 -15.60 -0.85 -17.40
N THR A 29 -15.87 -1.99 -16.76
CA THR A 29 -16.88 -2.13 -15.70
C THR A 29 -16.26 -2.71 -14.43
N VAL A 30 -16.91 -2.47 -13.28
CA VAL A 30 -16.54 -3.09 -11.98
C VAL A 30 -16.49 -4.63 -12.09
N SER A 31 -17.43 -5.24 -12.81
CA SER A 31 -17.47 -6.68 -13.03
C SER A 31 -16.31 -7.18 -13.91
N GLY A 32 -15.94 -6.40 -14.92
CA GLY A 32 -14.79 -6.67 -15.78
C GLY A 32 -13.48 -6.66 -15.01
N ALA A 33 -13.22 -5.61 -14.24
CA ALA A 33 -12.05 -5.51 -13.36
C ALA A 33 -12.00 -6.66 -12.33
N THR A 34 -13.15 -6.98 -11.71
CA THR A 34 -13.29 -8.13 -10.79
C THR A 34 -12.97 -9.47 -11.47
N THR A 35 -13.33 -9.63 -12.73
CA THR A 35 -13.04 -10.86 -13.50
C THR A 35 -11.54 -11.03 -13.72
N VAL A 36 -10.82 -9.94 -14.00
CA VAL A 36 -9.35 -9.95 -14.11
C VAL A 36 -8.73 -10.42 -12.79
N LEU A 37 -9.12 -9.83 -11.66
CA LEU A 37 -8.61 -10.21 -10.34
C LEU A 37 -8.84 -11.70 -10.03
N LYS A 38 -10.07 -12.18 -10.22
CA LYS A 38 -10.41 -13.59 -9.96
C LYS A 38 -9.62 -14.55 -10.85
N LYS A 39 -9.41 -14.19 -12.12
CA LYS A 39 -8.57 -14.96 -13.04
C LYS A 39 -7.11 -15.01 -12.56
N ALA A 40 -6.54 -13.86 -12.20
CA ALA A 40 -5.17 -13.78 -11.72
C ALA A 40 -4.98 -14.61 -10.43
N TYR A 41 -5.87 -14.45 -9.45
CA TYR A 41 -5.76 -15.15 -8.16
C TYR A 41 -5.90 -16.66 -8.28
N SER A 42 -6.74 -17.16 -9.17
CA SER A 42 -6.87 -18.60 -9.43
C SER A 42 -5.78 -19.18 -10.33
N GLY A 43 -4.91 -18.33 -10.88
CA GLY A 43 -3.83 -18.70 -11.80
C GLY A 43 -2.62 -19.41 -11.15
N PRO A 44 -1.61 -19.76 -11.97
CA PRO A 44 -0.41 -20.44 -11.52
C PRO A 44 0.40 -19.58 -10.53
N LYS A 45 1.10 -20.24 -9.59
CA LYS A 45 1.89 -19.53 -8.56
C LYS A 45 3.21 -18.93 -9.05
N SER A 46 3.69 -19.39 -10.19
CA SER A 46 4.92 -18.89 -10.83
C SER A 46 4.55 -18.12 -12.10
N PRO A 47 5.16 -16.95 -12.37
CA PRO A 47 6.27 -16.31 -11.64
C PRO A 47 5.87 -15.53 -10.37
N GLY A 48 4.58 -15.47 -10.05
CA GLY A 48 4.00 -14.59 -9.04
C GLY A 48 3.01 -13.62 -9.68
N LEU A 49 2.36 -12.79 -8.89
CA LEU A 49 1.40 -11.79 -9.39
C LEU A 49 1.89 -10.38 -9.08
N CYS A 50 1.81 -9.50 -10.08
CA CYS A 50 1.92 -8.06 -9.95
C CYS A 50 0.79 -7.47 -10.79
N ILE A 51 -0.32 -7.09 -10.15
CA ILE A 51 -1.53 -6.65 -10.83
C ILE A 51 -1.61 -5.13 -10.74
N LEU A 52 -1.94 -4.47 -11.85
CA LEU A 52 -2.17 -3.03 -11.87
C LEU A 52 -3.63 -2.70 -11.52
N GLU A 53 -3.77 -1.83 -10.52
CA GLU A 53 -5.00 -1.18 -10.07
C GLU A 53 -4.69 0.32 -9.84
N HIS A 54 -5.72 1.16 -9.90
CA HIS A 54 -5.63 2.61 -9.75
C HIS A 54 -6.62 3.11 -8.69
N GLU A 55 -6.13 3.78 -7.65
CA GLU A 55 -6.98 4.40 -6.62
C GLU A 55 -7.59 5.76 -7.04
N LEU A 56 -8.03 5.88 -8.30
CA LEU A 56 -8.54 7.13 -8.88
C LEU A 56 -10.02 7.40 -8.55
N SER A 57 -10.79 6.39 -8.14
CA SER A 57 -12.22 6.52 -7.86
C SER A 57 -12.66 5.60 -6.73
N THR A 58 -13.81 5.88 -6.12
CA THR A 58 -14.42 4.97 -5.15
C THR A 58 -14.68 3.59 -5.76
N GLN A 59 -15.10 3.53 -7.03
CA GLN A 59 -15.38 2.25 -7.69
C GLN A 59 -14.12 1.40 -7.86
N SER A 60 -12.97 1.99 -8.17
CA SER A 60 -11.72 1.23 -8.30
C SER A 60 -11.17 0.78 -6.94
N VAL A 61 -11.30 1.62 -5.90
CA VAL A 61 -10.97 1.22 -4.52
C VAL A 61 -11.88 0.08 -4.04
N ASP A 62 -13.18 0.13 -4.33
CA ASP A 62 -14.13 -0.91 -3.97
C ASP A 62 -13.85 -2.23 -4.70
N VAL A 63 -13.36 -2.19 -5.94
CA VAL A 63 -12.88 -3.40 -6.65
C VAL A 63 -11.78 -4.08 -5.84
N PHE A 64 -10.78 -3.34 -5.37
CA PHE A 64 -9.72 -3.91 -4.53
C PHE A 64 -10.27 -4.46 -3.22
N ILE A 65 -10.99 -3.65 -2.44
CA ILE A 65 -11.49 -4.04 -1.09
C ILE A 65 -12.33 -5.32 -1.15
N ASN A 66 -13.24 -5.40 -2.12
CA ASN A 66 -14.16 -6.53 -2.23
C ASN A 66 -13.47 -7.83 -2.68
N ASN A 67 -12.32 -7.73 -3.37
CA ASN A 67 -11.59 -8.88 -3.88
C ASN A 67 -10.32 -9.20 -3.06
N PHE A 68 -9.86 -8.32 -2.16
CA PHE A 68 -8.68 -8.54 -1.32
C PHE A 68 -8.71 -9.86 -0.53
N PRO A 69 -9.84 -10.28 0.08
CA PRO A 69 -9.91 -11.57 0.77
C PRO A 69 -9.59 -12.77 -0.14
N LEU A 70 -9.81 -12.65 -1.46
CA LEU A 70 -9.56 -13.72 -2.42
C LEU A 70 -8.06 -14.03 -2.57
N ILE A 71 -7.17 -13.07 -2.27
CA ILE A 71 -5.72 -13.29 -2.29
C ILE A 71 -5.37 -14.46 -1.36
N ALA A 72 -5.76 -14.36 -0.09
CA ALA A 72 -5.49 -15.40 0.91
C ALA A 72 -6.28 -16.69 0.62
N GLN A 73 -7.55 -16.58 0.18
CA GLN A 73 -8.37 -17.76 -0.16
C GLN A 73 -7.77 -18.58 -1.31
N ASN A 74 -7.08 -17.93 -2.24
CA ASN A 74 -6.38 -18.62 -3.33
C ASN A 74 -4.93 -19.00 -2.95
N GLY A 75 -4.52 -18.87 -1.69
CA GLY A 75 -3.19 -19.27 -1.23
C GLY A 75 -2.06 -18.31 -1.63
N TRP A 76 -2.38 -17.04 -1.89
CA TRP A 76 -1.38 -15.99 -2.07
C TRP A 76 -1.10 -15.26 -0.76
N THR A 77 0.06 -14.61 -0.68
CA THR A 77 0.40 -13.66 0.39
C THR A 77 0.62 -12.30 -0.24
N ALA A 78 -0.20 -11.31 0.13
CA ALA A 78 0.02 -9.93 -0.27
C ALA A 78 1.32 -9.40 0.34
N LYS A 79 2.16 -8.77 -0.47
CA LYS A 79 3.44 -8.18 -0.07
C LYS A 79 3.66 -6.89 -0.85
N SER A 80 4.48 -6.00 -0.30
CA SER A 80 5.11 -4.95 -1.11
C SER A 80 5.99 -5.58 -2.21
N ILE A 81 6.25 -4.85 -3.29
CA ILE A 81 7.13 -5.34 -4.38
C ILE A 81 8.52 -5.71 -3.84
N ALA A 82 9.10 -4.86 -2.99
CA ALA A 82 10.40 -5.14 -2.37
C ALA A 82 10.37 -6.42 -1.51
N GLY A 83 9.30 -6.61 -0.71
CA GLY A 83 9.14 -7.82 0.11
C GLY A 83 8.83 -9.09 -0.71
N ALA A 84 8.19 -8.96 -1.87
CA ALA A 84 7.95 -10.07 -2.79
C ALA A 84 9.23 -10.51 -3.52
N LEU A 85 10.07 -9.56 -3.90
CA LEU A 85 11.34 -9.81 -4.61
C LEU A 85 12.54 -10.05 -3.69
N GLY A 86 12.39 -9.81 -2.38
CA GLY A 86 13.50 -9.90 -1.42
C GLY A 86 14.56 -8.82 -1.64
N THR A 87 14.17 -7.64 -2.14
CA THR A 87 15.08 -6.53 -2.42
C THR A 87 15.04 -5.48 -1.31
N PRO A 88 16.10 -4.67 -1.14
CA PRO A 88 16.07 -3.54 -0.21
C PRO A 88 14.92 -2.57 -0.50
N PHE A 89 14.36 -1.98 0.55
CA PHE A 89 13.31 -0.96 0.45
C PHE A 89 13.88 0.42 0.10
N TYR A 90 15.10 0.71 0.57
CA TYR A 90 15.76 2.00 0.41
C TYR A 90 16.89 1.89 -0.61
N GLN A 91 17.00 2.91 -1.45
CA GLN A 91 18.03 2.93 -2.48
C GLN A 91 19.42 3.17 -1.87
N ASN A 92 19.52 4.06 -0.88
CA ASN A 92 20.77 4.59 -0.35
C ASN A 92 20.80 4.67 1.19
N SER A 93 19.97 3.85 1.84
CA SER A 93 20.04 3.57 3.27
C SER A 93 19.86 2.07 3.47
N ALA A 94 20.29 1.55 4.62
CA ALA A 94 20.05 0.17 4.98
C ALA A 94 18.59 -0.05 5.45
N ASP A 95 18.03 0.94 6.16
CA ASP A 95 16.68 0.94 6.74
C ASP A 95 16.21 2.40 7.01
N ASP A 96 15.10 2.56 7.72
CA ASP A 96 14.48 3.85 8.08
C ASP A 96 15.21 4.62 9.19
N THR A 97 16.23 4.02 9.82
CA THR A 97 17.00 4.62 10.91
C THR A 97 18.48 4.85 10.57
N SER A 98 18.98 4.19 9.54
CA SER A 98 20.38 4.25 9.12
C SER A 98 20.71 5.56 8.38
N PRO A 99 21.97 6.03 8.45
CA PRO A 99 22.39 7.21 7.70
C PRO A 99 22.22 7.06 6.19
N VAL A 100 21.75 8.12 5.54
CA VAL A 100 21.62 8.19 4.09
C VAL A 100 23.00 8.35 3.46
N THR A 101 23.37 7.46 2.55
CA THR A 101 24.57 7.58 1.72
C THR A 101 24.28 8.48 0.52
N THR A 102 25.02 9.58 0.38
CA THR A 102 24.90 10.45 -0.78
C THR A 102 25.54 9.82 -2.00
N VAL A 103 24.83 9.83 -3.13
CA VAL A 103 25.30 9.31 -4.42
C VAL A 103 25.07 10.35 -5.51
N SER A 104 26.02 10.49 -6.42
CA SER A 104 25.85 11.34 -7.59
C SER A 104 24.86 10.71 -8.57
N VAL A 105 24.12 11.54 -9.31
CA VAL A 105 23.13 11.08 -10.30
C VAL A 105 23.80 10.17 -11.33
N GLY A 106 23.21 8.99 -11.54
CA GLY A 106 23.69 7.99 -12.50
C GLY A 106 24.90 7.17 -12.07
N GLN A 107 25.35 7.31 -10.82
CA GLN A 107 26.34 6.40 -10.23
C GLN A 107 25.67 5.18 -9.58
N PRO A 108 26.31 4.00 -9.62
CA PRO A 108 25.80 2.83 -8.91
C PRO A 108 25.76 3.10 -7.42
N VAL A 109 24.63 2.76 -6.79
CA VAL A 109 24.47 2.90 -5.34
C VAL A 109 25.01 1.65 -4.66
N PRO A 110 25.88 1.78 -3.63
CA PRO A 110 26.39 0.63 -2.90
C PRO A 110 25.26 -0.14 -2.22
N THR A 111 25.34 -1.47 -2.22
CA THR A 111 24.39 -2.32 -1.49
C THR A 111 24.61 -2.14 0.01
N LEU A 112 23.60 -1.60 0.70
CA LEU A 112 23.59 -1.43 2.15
C LEU A 112 22.72 -2.53 2.77
N THR A 113 23.16 -3.12 3.88
CA THR A 113 22.42 -4.17 4.58
C THR A 113 22.07 -3.70 5.98
N ALA A 114 20.79 -3.77 6.34
CA ALA A 114 20.34 -3.45 7.69
C ALA A 114 20.93 -4.46 8.68
N SER A 115 21.55 -3.98 9.75
CA SER A 115 22.02 -4.84 10.82
C SER A 115 20.89 -5.03 11.83
N THR A 116 20.29 -6.21 11.86
CA THR A 116 19.33 -6.56 12.92
C THR A 116 20.08 -6.69 14.23
N SER A 117 19.90 -5.72 15.15
CA SER A 117 20.40 -5.84 16.52
C SER A 117 19.53 -6.86 17.26
N THR A 118 20.04 -8.08 17.44
CA THR A 118 19.45 -9.03 18.40
C THR A 118 19.72 -8.51 19.80
N THR A 119 18.70 -7.94 20.46
CA THR A 119 18.74 -7.72 21.91
C THR A 119 18.77 -9.07 22.61
N SER A 120 19.97 -9.54 22.95
CA SER A 120 20.16 -10.63 23.89
C SER A 120 19.65 -10.18 25.26
N SER A 121 18.51 -10.72 25.71
CA SER A 121 18.00 -10.53 27.06
C SER A 121 18.89 -11.27 28.06
N THR A 122 19.79 -10.55 28.71
CA THR A 122 20.54 -11.06 29.86
C THR A 122 19.57 -11.17 31.05
N SER A 123 19.15 -12.39 31.38
CA SER A 123 18.40 -12.69 32.60
C SER A 123 19.33 -12.69 33.80
N THR A 124 19.35 -11.60 34.57
CA THR A 124 19.98 -11.57 35.90
C THR A 124 18.97 -11.91 36.99
N SER A 125 19.21 -13.04 37.65
CA SER A 125 18.49 -13.50 38.85
C SER A 125 19.10 -12.92 40.14
N GLY A 126 18.25 -12.67 41.15
CA GLY A 126 18.63 -12.35 42.54
C GLY A 126 18.24 -10.92 42.95
N GLY A 127 17.67 -10.62 44.12
CA GLY A 127 17.37 -11.39 45.32
C GLY A 127 16.56 -10.51 46.29
N ASN A 128 15.86 -11.15 47.21
CA ASN A 128 14.86 -10.59 48.12
C ASN A 128 15.50 -9.98 49.38
N SER A 129 15.11 -8.77 49.82
CA SER A 129 15.23 -8.37 51.23
C SER A 129 14.34 -7.17 51.59
N ASN A 130 13.83 -7.22 52.81
CA ASN A 130 12.67 -6.56 53.40
C ASN A 130 13.03 -5.29 54.22
N GLY A 131 12.10 -4.33 54.31
CA GLY A 131 11.90 -3.51 55.52
C GLY A 131 12.09 -1.99 55.36
N GLY A 132 11.05 -1.22 55.69
CA GLY A 132 11.17 0.24 55.90
C GLY A 132 9.86 1.02 55.73
N THR A 133 8.99 0.95 56.74
CA THR A 133 7.80 1.80 56.95
C THR A 133 8.09 3.30 56.87
N ASN A 134 7.22 4.07 56.19
CA ASN A 134 6.73 5.34 56.74
C ASN A 134 5.33 5.69 56.23
N SER A 135 4.50 6.04 57.21
CA SER A 135 3.10 6.47 57.14
C SER A 135 2.92 7.88 56.57
N GLY A 136 1.89 8.06 55.74
CA GLY A 136 1.37 9.35 55.30
C GLY A 136 -0.09 9.21 54.83
N THR A 137 -1.01 9.66 55.68
CA THR A 137 -2.47 9.57 55.58
C THR A 137 -3.07 10.74 54.81
N SER A 138 -3.97 10.48 53.86
CA SER A 138 -5.21 11.26 53.51
C SER A 138 -5.62 10.93 52.05
N SER A 139 -6.56 9.99 51.81
CA SER A 139 -8.04 10.16 51.76
C SER A 139 -8.57 10.92 50.53
N GLY A 140 -9.36 10.25 49.68
CA GLY A 140 -10.25 10.92 48.72
C GLY A 140 -10.62 10.14 47.44
N SER A 141 -11.42 9.08 47.57
CA SER A 141 -12.37 8.53 46.58
C SER A 141 -13.26 9.65 45.96
N SER A 142 -13.93 9.60 44.80
CA SER A 142 -14.42 8.55 43.88
C SER A 142 -15.28 9.22 42.77
N ASN A 143 -15.53 8.49 41.67
CA ASN A 143 -16.80 8.38 40.91
C ASN A 143 -17.09 9.25 39.66
N SER A 144 -17.02 8.58 38.50
CA SER A 144 -18.04 8.29 37.44
C SER A 144 -19.05 9.33 36.89
N SER A 145 -19.50 9.03 35.64
CA SER A 145 -20.64 9.55 34.83
C SER A 145 -20.33 10.74 33.90
N SER A 146 -20.84 10.91 32.67
CA SER A 146 -21.74 10.16 31.77
C SER A 146 -21.75 10.80 30.36
N GLU A 147 -22.11 9.98 29.38
CA GLU A 147 -22.64 10.14 28.00
C GLU A 147 -22.99 11.50 27.32
N GLN A 148 -22.85 11.43 25.96
CA GLN A 148 -23.74 11.90 24.88
C GLN A 148 -23.54 13.23 24.10
N SER A 149 -23.11 13.06 22.83
CA SER A 149 -23.66 13.55 21.53
C SER A 149 -24.11 15.01 21.33
N SER A 150 -23.65 15.65 20.22
CA SER A 150 -24.40 15.82 18.94
C SER A 150 -24.07 17.08 18.08
N HIS A 151 -24.20 16.93 16.73
CA HIS A 151 -24.43 17.92 15.63
C HIS A 151 -23.31 18.94 15.30
N SER A 152 -23.11 19.48 14.09
CA SER A 152 -23.43 19.25 12.67
C SER A 152 -22.67 20.37 11.91
N GLY A 153 -22.21 20.16 10.68
CA GLY A 153 -21.64 21.23 9.86
C GLY A 153 -21.51 20.84 8.39
N ALA A 154 -22.32 21.47 7.54
CA ALA A 154 -22.48 21.16 6.12
C ALA A 154 -21.73 22.17 5.21
N LEU A 155 -21.10 21.65 4.14
CA LEU A 155 -20.98 22.16 2.75
C LEU A 155 -20.24 23.52 2.51
N PRO A 156 -19.61 23.78 1.32
CA PRO A 156 -20.21 23.54 0.01
C PRO A 156 -19.33 23.09 -1.19
N ASN A 157 -20.07 22.46 -2.10
CA ASN A 157 -20.00 22.43 -3.56
C ASN A 157 -19.11 23.49 -4.25
N ALA A 158 -18.21 23.04 -5.12
CA ALA A 158 -17.60 23.87 -6.15
C ALA A 158 -17.60 23.11 -7.48
N ALA A 159 -18.15 23.76 -8.51
CA ALA A 159 -18.38 23.20 -9.83
C ALA A 159 -17.65 24.03 -10.91
N TRP A 160 -17.48 23.38 -12.08
CA TRP A 160 -17.17 23.90 -13.43
C TRP A 160 -15.69 24.17 -13.79
N PRO A 161 -15.28 24.17 -15.10
CA PRO A 161 -16.06 23.91 -16.33
C PRO A 161 -15.46 22.87 -17.30
N ALA A 162 -16.35 22.33 -18.14
CA ALA A 162 -16.06 21.62 -19.37
C ALA A 162 -15.62 22.59 -20.49
N TRP A 163 -14.61 22.20 -21.28
CA TRP A 163 -14.28 22.82 -22.57
C TRP A 163 -14.24 21.76 -23.66
N LEU A 164 -14.78 22.15 -24.82
CA LEU A 164 -15.20 21.35 -25.96
C LEU A 164 -14.05 20.77 -26.81
N SER A 165 -14.32 19.57 -27.32
CA SER A 165 -14.23 19.09 -28.72
C SER A 165 -13.03 19.45 -29.61
N LEU A 166 -12.39 18.42 -30.19
CA LEU A 166 -12.52 18.13 -31.63
C LEU A 166 -11.96 16.73 -31.96
N ALA A 167 -12.80 15.88 -32.53
CA ALA A 167 -12.43 14.58 -33.07
C ALA A 167 -11.75 14.74 -34.44
N VAL A 168 -10.65 14.02 -34.68
CA VAL A 168 -10.31 13.51 -36.01
C VAL A 168 -10.17 12.00 -35.90
N MET A 169 -11.14 11.34 -36.51
CA MET A 169 -11.32 9.91 -36.64
C MET A 169 -10.48 9.46 -37.85
N VAL A 170 -9.55 8.54 -37.66
CA VAL A 170 -8.98 7.74 -38.76
C VAL A 170 -9.26 6.27 -38.45
N PRO A 171 -10.14 5.60 -39.21
CA PRO A 171 -10.34 4.17 -39.06
C PRO A 171 -9.17 3.45 -39.74
N MET A 172 -8.46 2.60 -39.01
CA MET A 172 -7.62 1.58 -39.64
C MET A 172 -8.17 0.20 -39.27
N SER A 173 -8.81 -0.39 -40.28
CA SER A 173 -9.46 -1.69 -40.24
C SER A 173 -8.51 -2.80 -39.85
N ILE A 174 -9.03 -3.71 -39.03
CA ILE A 174 -8.49 -5.04 -38.76
C ILE A 174 -8.68 -5.90 -40.02
N ALA A 175 -7.62 -6.58 -40.46
CA ALA A 175 -7.72 -7.77 -41.29
C ALA A 175 -6.97 -8.89 -40.58
N PHE A 176 -7.72 -9.91 -40.16
CA PHE A 176 -7.18 -11.19 -39.69
C PHE A 176 -6.61 -11.97 -40.88
N LEU A 177 -5.46 -12.59 -40.65
CA LEU A 177 -5.12 -13.95 -41.08
C LEU A 177 -4.15 -14.54 -40.06
#